data_AF-A0A200I240-F1
#
_entry.id   AF-A0A200I240-F1
#
_cell.length_a   1.000
_cell.length_b   1.000
_cell.length_c   1.000
_cell.angle_alpha   90.00
_cell.angle_beta   90.00
_cell.angle_gamma   90.00
#
_symmetry.space_group_name_H-M   'P 1'
#
loop_
_entity.id
_entity.type
_entity.pdbx_description
1 polymer ?
#
loop_
_entity_poly.entity_id
_entity_poly.type
_entity_poly.pdbx_seq_one_letter_code
_entity_poly.pdbx_strand_id
1 'polypeptide(L)'
;MESQHCKISNRMKHRKMKWSLKGAETMARMIIDVAEDTLEELFFGDWRNQYIQIIQTKATAANYKRYHKENKNQAVKQSKFLLNFRFKR
;
A
#
# COMPACT_ATOMS: atom_id res chain seq x y z
N MET A 1 -36.73 3.23 15.19
CA MET A 1 -35.51 3.78 14.57
C MET A 1 -34.42 2.73 14.75
N GLU A 2 -33.99 2.07 13.68
CA GLU A 2 -33.05 0.94 13.78
C GLU A 2 -31.65 1.45 14.19
N SER A 3 -31.05 0.87 15.23
CA SER A 3 -29.73 1.28 15.72
C SER A 3 -28.63 0.96 14.71
N GLN A 4 -27.53 1.73 14.74
CA GLN A 4 -26.40 1.50 13.85
C GLN A 4 -25.80 0.09 14.01
N HIS A 5 -25.84 -0.45 15.23
CA HIS A 5 -25.45 -1.83 15.52
C HIS A 5 -26.30 -2.85 14.75
N CYS A 6 -27.62 -2.64 14.70
CA CYS A 6 -28.53 -3.51 13.97
C CYS A 6 -28.27 -3.47 12.46
N LYS A 7 -27.98 -2.29 11.90
CA LYS A 7 -27.59 -2.15 10.48
C LYS A 7 -26.29 -2.89 10.16
N ILE A 8 -25.30 -2.87 11.06
CA ILE A 8 -24.04 -3.61 10.91
C ILE A 8 -24.32 -5.11 10.99
N SER A 9 -25.06 -5.59 12.00
CA SER A 9 -25.45 -7.01 12.11
C SER A 9 -26.26 -7.50 10.92
N ASN A 10 -27.17 -6.68 10.38
CA ASN A 10 -27.95 -7.02 9.20
C ASN A 10 -27.08 -7.07 7.93
N ARG A 11 -26.09 -6.17 7.78
CA ARG A 11 -25.09 -6.27 6.70
C ARG A 11 -24.19 -7.49 6.84
N MET A 12 -23.86 -7.89 8.07
CA MET A 12 -23.14 -9.13 8.37
C MET A 12 -23.96 -10.38 8.01
N LYS A 13 -25.27 -10.39 8.32
CA LYS A 13 -26.18 -11.51 8.04
C LYS A 13 -26.60 -11.62 6.57
N HIS A 14 -26.95 -10.50 5.92
CA HIS A 14 -27.57 -10.47 4.59
C HIS A 14 -26.59 -10.56 3.42
N ARG A 15 -25.27 -10.39 3.64
CA ARG A 15 -24.27 -10.60 2.58
C ARG A 15 -23.94 -12.08 2.32
N LYS A 16 -24.59 -13.03 3.00
CA LYS A 16 -24.29 -14.48 2.92
C LYS A 16 -22.79 -14.81 3.03
N MET A 17 -22.01 -13.96 3.68
CA MET A 17 -20.57 -14.17 3.79
C MET A 17 -20.34 -15.04 5.02
N LYS A 18 -20.25 -16.36 4.82
CA LYS A 18 -19.60 -17.23 5.79
C LYS A 18 -18.16 -16.73 5.88
N TRP A 19 -17.83 -16.09 6.99
CA TRP A 19 -16.44 -15.77 7.27
C TRP A 19 -15.69 -17.09 7.26
N SER A 20 -14.63 -17.18 6.44
CA SER A 20 -13.70 -18.29 6.61
C SER A 20 -13.21 -18.26 8.06
N LEU A 21 -12.82 -19.41 8.61
CA LEU A 21 -12.25 -19.46 9.96
C LEU A 21 -11.14 -18.42 10.13
N LYS A 22 -10.34 -18.22 9.07
CA LYS A 22 -9.31 -17.19 9.00
C LYS A 22 -9.89 -15.77 9.07
N GLY A 23 -10.94 -15.46 8.32
CA GLY A 23 -11.58 -14.16 8.39
C GLY A 23 -12.16 -13.86 9.78
N ALA A 24 -12.79 -14.86 10.41
CA ALA A 24 -13.34 -14.71 11.76
C ALA A 24 -12.22 -14.49 12.79
N GLU A 25 -11.13 -15.26 12.71
CA GLU A 25 -9.93 -15.08 13.53
C GLU A 25 -9.31 -13.68 13.34
N THR A 26 -9.20 -13.21 12.10
CA THR A 26 -8.68 -11.87 11.79
C THR A 26 -9.53 -10.78 12.43
N MET A 27 -10.86 -10.88 12.35
CA MET A 27 -11.74 -9.91 13.01
C MET A 27 -11.64 -9.96 14.53
N ALA A 28 -11.56 -11.16 15.11
CA ALA A 28 -11.40 -11.32 16.54
C ALA A 28 -10.09 -10.66 17.01
N ARG A 29 -9.00 -10.85 16.28
CA ARG A 29 -7.72 -10.18 16.58
C ARG A 29 -7.81 -8.66 16.42
N MET A 30 -8.41 -8.17 15.34
CA MET A 30 -8.64 -6.73 15.18
C MET A 30 -9.43 -6.11 16.33
N ILE A 31 -10.42 -6.82 16.90
CA ILE A 31 -11.18 -6.35 18.06
C ILE A 31 -10.29 -6.24 19.30
N ILE A 32 -9.42 -7.22 19.53
CA ILE A 32 -8.45 -7.21 20.64
C ILE A 32 -7.46 -6.06 20.44
N ASP A 33 -6.89 -5.91 19.25
CA ASP A 33 -5.92 -4.85 18.93
C ASP A 33 -6.52 -3.45 19.10
N VAL A 34 -7.83 -3.27 18.87
CA VAL A 34 -8.55 -2.01 19.17
C VAL A 34 -8.64 -1.78 20.67
N ALA A 35 -8.92 -2.82 21.45
CA ALA A 35 -9.01 -2.71 22.91
C ALA A 35 -7.64 -2.40 23.55
N GLU A 36 -6.56 -2.82 22.89
CA GLU A 36 -5.18 -2.58 23.31
C GLU A 36 -4.58 -1.28 22.72
N ASP A 37 -5.35 -0.53 21.91
CA ASP A 37 -4.90 0.68 21.21
C ASP A 37 -3.70 0.46 20.25
N THR A 38 -3.51 -0.76 19.78
CA THR A 38 -2.41 -1.17 18.89
C THR A 38 -2.84 -1.28 17.42
N LEU A 39 -4.15 -1.26 17.14
CA LEU A 39 -4.67 -1.43 15.78
C LEU A 39 -4.16 -0.35 14.82
N GLU A 40 -4.03 0.90 15.27
CA GLU A 40 -3.55 1.99 14.43
C GLU A 40 -2.10 1.76 13.97
N GLU A 41 -1.21 1.37 14.89
CA GLU A 41 0.18 1.01 14.58
C GLU A 41 0.26 -0.21 13.64
N LEU A 42 -0.62 -1.20 13.82
CA LEU A 42 -0.69 -2.35 12.91
C LEU A 42 -0.98 -1.92 11.47
N PHE A 43 -1.89 -0.96 11.26
CA PHE A 43 -2.29 -0.51 9.92
C PHE A 43 -1.43 0.61 9.34
N PHE A 44 -0.92 1.50 10.18
CA PHE A 44 -0.30 2.76 9.77
C PHE A 44 1.10 2.97 10.35
N GLY A 45 1.62 2.00 11.09
CA GLY A 45 2.91 2.08 11.73
C GLY A 45 4.09 2.22 10.79
N ASP A 46 5.21 2.66 11.37
CA ASP A 46 6.45 2.98 10.65
C ASP A 46 7.08 1.75 9.99
N TRP A 47 6.71 0.55 10.41
CA TRP A 47 7.08 -0.71 9.77
C TRP A 47 6.74 -0.70 8.27
N ARG A 48 5.71 0.05 7.84
CA ARG A 48 5.35 0.17 6.41
C ARG A 48 6.44 0.87 5.62
N ASN A 49 7.06 1.91 6.18
CA ASN A 49 8.16 2.62 5.54
C ASN A 49 9.37 1.68 5.36
N GLN A 50 9.68 0.91 6.41
CA GLN A 50 10.74 -0.10 6.36
C GLN A 50 10.43 -1.20 5.34
N TYR A 51 9.18 -1.67 5.29
CA TYR A 51 8.72 -2.68 4.34
C TYR A 51 8.79 -2.19 2.88
N ILE A 52 8.44 -0.92 2.62
CA ILE A 52 8.55 -0.32 1.29
C ILE A 52 10.01 -0.28 0.84
N GLN A 53 10.94 0.10 1.72
CA GLN A 53 12.38 0.08 1.42
C GLN A 53 12.84 -1.33 1.06
N ILE A 54 12.41 -2.35 1.81
CA ILE A 54 12.71 -3.76 1.53
C ILE A 54 12.15 -4.19 0.16
N ILE A 55 10.94 -3.76 -0.22
CA ILE A 55 10.39 -4.08 -1.55
C ILE A 55 11.17 -3.38 -2.66
N GLN A 56 11.58 -2.14 -2.45
CA GLN A 56 12.32 -1.37 -3.45
C GLN A 56 13.73 -1.95 -3.70
N THR A 57 14.38 -2.47 -2.65
CA THR A 57 15.70 -3.11 -2.77
C THR A 57 15.63 -4.53 -3.33
N LYS A 58 14.47 -5.20 -3.24
CA LYS A 58 14.29 -6.52 -3.87
C LYS A 58 14.42 -6.42 -5.39
N ALA A 59 15.32 -7.22 -5.95
CA ALA A 59 15.47 -7.39 -7.39
C ALA A 59 14.25 -8.12 -7.98
N THR A 60 13.19 -7.37 -8.25
CA THR A 60 12.01 -7.85 -8.99
C THR A 60 12.03 -7.31 -10.41
N ALA A 61 11.41 -8.04 -11.34
CA ALA A 61 11.29 -7.61 -12.73
C ALA A 61 10.61 -6.22 -12.87
N ALA A 62 9.70 -5.88 -11.95
CA ALA A 62 9.09 -4.56 -11.87
C ALA A 62 10.11 -3.46 -11.52
N ASN A 63 10.96 -3.69 -10.52
CA ASN A 63 12.01 -2.74 -10.13
C ASN A 63 13.08 -2.59 -11.22
N TYR A 64 13.48 -3.68 -11.88
CA TYR A 64 14.39 -3.63 -13.04
C TYR A 64 13.85 -2.75 -14.18
N LYS A 65 12.56 -2.90 -14.52
CA LYS A 65 11.90 -2.06 -15.55
C LYS A 65 11.86 -0.58 -15.15
N ARG A 66 11.59 -0.28 -13.87
CA ARG A 66 11.59 1.11 -13.36
C ARG A 66 12.98 1.74 -13.46
N TYR A 67 14.00 1.02 -12.99
CA TYR A 67 15.39 1.46 -13.05
C TYR A 67 15.83 1.77 -14.49
N HIS A 68 15.57 0.87 -15.44
CA HIS A 68 15.92 1.11 -16.85
C HIS A 68 15.17 2.29 -17.48
N LYS A 69 13.89 2.49 -17.11
CA LYS A 69 13.08 3.61 -17.59
C LYS A 69 13.60 4.95 -17.07
N GLU A 70 13.96 5.02 -15.80
CA GLU A 70 14.51 6.23 -15.16
C GLU A 70 15.86 6.62 -15.75
N ASN A 71 16.77 5.65 -15.92
CA ASN A 71 18.07 5.90 -16.55
C ASN A 71 17.95 6.40 -17.99
N LYS A 72 17.03 5.82 -18.79
CA LYS A 72 16.76 6.29 -20.16
C LYS A 72 16.22 7.72 -20.17
N ASN A 73 15.33 8.05 -19.23
CA ASN A 73 14.78 9.41 -19.12
C ASN A 73 15.84 10.43 -18.71
N GLN A 74 16.78 10.04 -17.84
CA GLN A 74 17.87 10.90 -17.40
C GLN A 74 18.86 11.19 -18.54
N ALA A 75 19.21 10.18 -19.33
CA ALA A 75 20.02 10.35 -20.54
C ALA A 75 19.35 11.30 -21.56
N VAL A 76 18.02 11.19 -21.75
CA VAL A 76 17.25 12.08 -22.62
C VAL A 76 17.20 13.51 -22.10
N LYS A 77 17.12 13.71 -20.78
CA LYS A 77 17.20 15.05 -20.18
C LYS A 77 18.58 15.69 -20.39
N GLN A 78 19.65 14.92 -20.20
CA GLN A 78 21.02 15.40 -20.41
C GLN A 78 21.26 15.77 -21.87
N SER A 79 20.82 14.95 -22.84
CA SER A 79 20.98 15.26 -24.25
C SER A 79 20.20 16.52 -24.67
N LYS A 80 18.97 16.69 -24.19
CA LYS A 80 18.18 17.92 -24.40
C LYS A 80 18.85 19.15 -23.80
N PHE A 81 19.43 19.03 -22.61
CA PHE A 81 20.16 20.12 -21.97
C PHE A 81 21.38 20.55 -22.81
N LEU A 82 22.17 19.58 -23.28
CA LEU A 82 23.33 19.82 -24.13
C LEU A 82 22.97 20.42 -25.50
N LEU A 83 21.87 19.96 -26.11
CA LEU A 83 21.33 20.53 -27.35
C LEU A 83 20.90 21.99 -27.13
N ASN A 84 20.15 22.28 -26.07
CA ASN A 84 19.71 23.64 -25.76
C ASN A 84 20.88 24.59 -25.50
N PHE A 85 21.98 24.12 -24.89
CA PHE A 85 23.21 24.90 -24.75
C PHE A 85 23.93 25.14 -26.08
N ARG A 86 23.89 24.17 -26.99
CA ARG A 86 24.54 24.25 -28.31
C ARG A 86 23.83 25.20 -29.27
N PHE A 87 22.51 25.37 -29.16
CA PHE A 87 21.70 26.25 -30.00
C PHE A 87 21.55 27.70 -29.48
N LYS A 88 22.16 28.02 -28.32
CA LYS A 88 22.08 29.34 -27.68
C LYS A 88 23.36 30.18 -27.81
N ARG A 89 24.34 29.71 -28.59
CA ARG A 89 25.49 30.46 -29.10
C ARG A 89 25.21 30.91 -30.52
#